data_AF-Q26GW8-F1
#
_entry.id   AF-Q26GW8-F1
#
_cell.length_a   1.000
_cell.length_b   1.000
_cell.length_c   1.000
_cell.angle_alpha   90.00
_cell.angle_beta   90.00
_cell.angle_gamma   90.00
#
_symmetry.space_group_name_H-M   'P 1'
#
loop_
_entity.id
_entity.type
_entity.pdbx_description
1 polymer ?
#
loop_
_entity_poly.entity_id
_entity_poly.type
_entity_poly.pdbx_seq_one_letter_code
_entity_poly.pdbx_strand_id
1 'polypeptide(L)'
;MRPVYQLGCYAYYEMNIDMIIEQYCENTDRPELNCDGKCYLAKTLKMQQAQSRMDSKEQAVSMLIEAFCPLYYQDVVSYDVTSYEVVIKRENKPYSYTLKIGFQDVIKPPPRVYNT
;
A
#
# COMPACT_ATOMS: atom_id res chain seq x y z
N MET A 1 -0.09 9.98 11.35
CA MET A 1 0.30 8.60 10.98
C MET A 1 -0.71 7.53 11.40
N ARG A 2 -1.16 7.47 12.67
CA ARG A 2 -2.13 6.43 13.15
C ARG A 2 -3.37 6.17 12.27
N PRO A 3 -4.10 7.18 11.75
CA PRO A 3 -5.29 6.93 10.92
C PRO A 3 -4.98 6.41 9.52
N VAL A 4 -3.83 6.79 8.94
CA VAL A 4 -3.43 6.36 7.59
C VAL A 4 -3.06 4.88 7.57
N TYR A 5 -2.37 4.40 8.61
CA TYR A 5 -2.01 2.98 8.73
C TYR A 5 -3.25 2.09 8.92
N GLN A 6 -4.21 2.51 9.75
CA GLN A 6 -5.47 1.77 9.94
C GLN A 6 -6.23 1.64 8.62
N LEU A 7 -6.31 2.73 7.85
CA LEU A 7 -6.90 2.71 6.51
C LEU A 7 -6.15 1.75 5.58
N GLY A 8 -4.81 1.73 5.63
CA GLY A 8 -3.99 0.78 4.89
C GLY A 8 -4.24 -0.68 5.28
N CYS A 9 -4.39 -0.99 6.57
CA CYS A 9 -4.73 -2.33 7.04
C CYS A 9 -6.10 -2.78 6.55
N TYR A 10 -7.10 -1.90 6.62
CA TYR A 10 -8.45 -2.18 6.09
C TYR A 10 -8.42 -2.39 4.57
N ALA A 11 -7.72 -1.53 3.84
CA ALA A 11 -7.58 -1.67 2.39
C ALA A 11 -6.88 -2.98 2.02
N TYR A 12 -5.80 -3.35 2.71
CA TYR A 12 -5.10 -4.61 2.49
C TYR A 12 -6.01 -5.82 2.79
N TYR A 13 -6.77 -5.77 3.87
CA TYR A 13 -7.74 -6.81 4.23
C TYR A 13 -8.79 -7.00 3.14
N GLU A 14 -9.44 -5.92 2.68
CA GLU A 14 -10.47 -5.97 1.63
C GLU A 14 -9.91 -6.48 0.29
N MET A 15 -8.69 -6.06 -0.08
CA MET A 15 -8.08 -6.47 -1.35
C MET A 15 -7.58 -7.93 -1.36
N ASN A 16 -7.43 -8.56 -0.18
CA ASN A 16 -6.79 -9.88 -0.04
C ASN A 16 -7.61 -10.85 0.82
N ILE A 17 -8.91 -10.64 0.95
CA ILE A 17 -9.76 -11.37 1.90
C ILE A 17 -9.72 -12.89 1.69
N ASP A 18 -9.71 -13.36 0.44
CA ASP A 18 -9.67 -14.79 0.11
C ASP A 18 -8.39 -15.47 0.62
N MET A 19 -7.24 -14.87 0.33
CA MET A 19 -5.92 -15.31 0.81
C MET A 19 -5.86 -15.28 2.34
N ILE A 20 -6.43 -14.23 2.95
CA ILE A 20 -6.40 -14.07 4.40
C ILE A 20 -7.24 -15.15 5.09
N ILE A 21 -8.40 -15.48 4.52
CA ILE A 21 -9.24 -16.57 5.02
C ILE A 21 -8.51 -17.91 4.91
N GLU A 22 -7.88 -18.19 3.77
CA GLU A 22 -7.18 -19.45 3.52
C GLU A 22 -5.98 -19.65 4.47
N GLN A 23 -5.18 -18.60 4.69
CA GLN A 23 -3.90 -18.72 5.39
C GLN A 23 -3.94 -18.37 6.88
N TYR A 24 -4.83 -17.46 7.30
CA TYR A 24 -4.78 -16.88 8.64
C TYR A 24 -6.04 -17.13 9.47
N CYS A 25 -7.05 -17.79 8.93
CA CYS A 25 -8.22 -18.11 9.72
C CYS A 25 -7.92 -19.29 10.66
N GLU A 26 -8.04 -19.04 11.96
CA GLU A 26 -7.67 -19.97 13.03
C GLU A 26 -8.84 -20.85 13.52
N ASN A 27 -10.08 -20.35 13.40
CA ASN A 27 -11.29 -21.05 13.86
C ASN A 27 -11.97 -21.83 12.72
N THR A 28 -11.21 -22.58 11.93
CA THR A 28 -11.75 -23.36 10.80
C THR A 28 -12.58 -24.56 11.25
N ASP A 29 -12.36 -25.04 12.47
CA ASP A 29 -13.13 -26.10 13.14
C ASP A 29 -14.47 -25.62 13.74
N ARG A 30 -14.65 -24.30 13.88
CA ARG A 30 -15.82 -23.66 14.51
C ARG A 30 -16.42 -22.58 13.59
N PRO A 31 -17.09 -22.99 12.50
CA PRO A 31 -17.65 -22.05 11.52
C PRO A 31 -18.67 -21.08 12.13
N GLU A 32 -19.33 -21.44 13.25
CA GLU A 32 -20.26 -20.57 13.97
C GLU A 32 -19.63 -19.28 14.53
N LEU A 33 -18.29 -19.20 14.63
CA LEU A 33 -17.57 -18.01 15.09
C LEU A 33 -17.33 -16.98 13.99
N ASN A 34 -17.71 -17.25 12.73
CA ASN A 34 -17.64 -16.32 11.60
C ASN A 34 -16.30 -15.56 11.49
N CYS A 35 -15.21 -16.33 11.47
CA CYS A 35 -13.85 -15.80 11.37
C CYS A 35 -13.72 -14.85 10.18
N ASP A 36 -14.01 -15.30 8.95
CA ASP A 36 -13.97 -14.47 7.72
C ASP A 36 -12.73 -13.57 7.59
N GLY A 37 -11.56 -14.01 8.10
CA GLY A 37 -10.34 -13.20 8.17
C GLY A 37 -10.33 -12.08 9.24
N LYS A 38 -11.42 -11.88 9.99
CA LYS A 38 -11.56 -10.87 11.05
C LYS A 38 -10.62 -11.11 12.23
N CYS A 39 -10.28 -12.36 12.55
CA CYS A 39 -9.29 -12.67 13.58
C CYS A 39 -7.92 -12.06 13.25
N TYR A 40 -7.49 -12.21 11.99
CA TYR A 40 -6.27 -11.59 11.48
C TYR A 40 -6.35 -10.06 11.55
N LEU A 41 -7.42 -9.47 11.03
CA LEU A 41 -7.62 -8.01 11.04
C LEU A 41 -7.56 -7.45 12.47
N ALA A 42 -8.24 -8.09 13.43
CA ALA A 42 -8.23 -7.68 14.83
C ALA A 42 -6.83 -7.75 15.46
N LYS A 43 -6.03 -8.77 15.11
CA LYS A 43 -4.66 -8.93 15.59
C LYS A 43 -3.74 -7.83 15.04
N THR A 44 -3.82 -7.55 13.74
CA THR A 44 -3.04 -6.50 13.07
C THR A 44 -3.36 -5.11 13.66
N LEU A 45 -4.64 -4.80 13.88
CA LEU A 45 -5.06 -3.55 14.51
C LEU A 45 -4.65 -3.45 15.99
N LYS A 46 -4.62 -4.56 16.73
CA LYS A 46 -4.14 -4.57 18.14
C LYS A 46 -2.63 -4.40 18.26
N MET A 47 -1.85 -4.99 17.36
CA MET A 47 -0.38 -4.81 17.33
C MET A 47 -0.02 -3.32 17.18
N GLN A 48 -0.77 -2.57 16.37
CA GLN A 48 -0.63 -1.11 16.28
C GLN A 48 -0.80 -0.42 17.64
N GLN A 49 -1.84 -0.79 18.41
CA GLN A 49 -2.09 -0.19 19.71
C GLN A 49 -0.99 -0.53 20.72
N ALA A 50 -0.45 -1.76 20.68
CA ALA A 50 0.64 -2.20 21.55
C ALA A 50 1.97 -1.51 21.21
N GLN A 51 2.36 -1.42 19.93
CA GLN A 51 3.55 -0.69 19.50
C GLN A 51 3.46 0.81 19.82
N SER A 52 2.25 1.39 19.78
CA SER A 52 2.06 2.78 20.16
C SER A 52 2.19 3.07 21.66
N ARG A 53 2.25 2.02 22.50
CA ARG A 53 2.53 2.10 23.94
C ARG A 53 3.99 1.80 24.28
N MET A 54 4.77 1.25 23.34
CA MET A 54 6.21 1.07 23.49
C MET A 54 6.88 2.39 23.09
N ASP A 55 6.95 3.30 24.05
CA ASP A 55 7.40 4.70 23.92
C ASP A 55 8.93 4.81 23.79
N SER A 56 9.57 3.85 23.12
CA SER A 56 11.01 3.94 22.82
C SER A 56 11.19 4.76 21.55
N LYS A 57 11.87 5.92 21.68
CA LYS A 57 12.24 6.77 20.55
C LYS A 57 12.89 5.98 19.42
N GLU A 58 13.65 4.92 19.73
CA GLU A 58 14.26 4.05 18.73
C GLU A 58 13.23 3.35 17.84
N GLN A 59 12.10 2.91 18.39
CA GLN A 59 11.07 2.17 17.66
C GLN A 59 10.28 3.09 16.71
N ALA A 60 10.03 4.34 17.13
CA ALA A 60 9.43 5.36 16.27
C ALA A 60 10.35 5.74 15.10
N VAL A 61 11.66 5.87 15.35
CA VAL A 61 12.65 6.12 14.30
C VAL A 61 12.73 4.95 13.32
N SER A 62 12.73 3.71 13.82
CA SER A 62 12.72 2.50 12.97
C SER A 62 11.49 2.44 12.07
N MET A 63 10.29 2.75 12.58
CA MET A 63 9.06 2.79 11.77
C MET A 63 9.10 3.86 10.68
N LEU A 64 9.68 5.03 10.97
CA LEU A 64 9.83 6.09 9.97
C LEU A 64 10.82 5.69 8.89
N ILE A 65 11.94 5.06 9.25
CA ILE A 65 12.89 4.55 8.29
C ILE A 65 12.23 3.49 7.42
N GLU A 66 11.51 2.53 7.99
CA GLU A 66 10.84 1.49 7.21
C GLU A 66 9.76 2.05 6.26
N ALA A 67 9.00 3.05 6.70
CA ALA A 67 7.95 3.67 5.88
C ALA A 67 8.49 4.60 4.77
N PHE A 68 9.67 5.20 4.96
CA PHE A 68 10.21 6.23 4.06
C PHE A 68 11.56 5.88 3.44
N CYS A 69 12.15 4.73 3.76
CA CYS A 69 13.34 4.24 3.10
C CYS A 69 12.96 3.88 1.65
N PRO A 70 13.60 4.48 0.63
CA PRO A 70 13.37 4.10 -0.75
C PRO A 70 13.79 2.64 -0.94
N LEU A 71 12.80 1.73 -1.02
CA LEU A 71 13.04 0.31 -1.31
C LEU A 71 13.49 0.06 -2.76
N TYR A 72 13.34 1.09 -3.60
CA TYR A 72 13.72 1.05 -5.00
C TYR A 72 14.27 2.42 -5.39
N TYR A 73 15.47 2.41 -5.97
CA TYR A 73 16.08 3.57 -6.62
C TYR A 73 16.08 3.30 -8.12
N GLN A 74 15.54 4.24 -8.89
CA GLN A 74 15.65 4.24 -10.34
C GLN A 74 16.44 5.47 -10.76
N ASP A 75 17.41 5.29 -11.64
CA ASP A 75 18.08 6.41 -12.28
C ASP A 75 17.04 7.28 -12.99
N VAL A 76 17.18 8.60 -12.87
CA VAL A 76 16.34 9.53 -13.61
C VAL A 76 16.69 9.39 -15.09
N VAL A 77 15.90 8.62 -15.82
CA VAL A 77 16.02 8.54 -17.27
C VAL A 77 15.46 9.83 -17.86
N SER A 78 16.33 10.67 -18.40
CA SER A 78 15.91 11.84 -19.17
C SER A 78 15.41 11.37 -20.53
N TYR A 79 14.12 11.55 -20.80
CA TYR A 79 13.55 11.33 -22.13
C TYR A 79 13.45 12.68 -22.85
N ASP A 80 14.06 12.78 -24.03
CA ASP A 80 13.81 13.89 -24.94
C ASP A 80 12.45 13.68 -25.61
N VAL A 81 11.42 14.30 -25.03
CA VAL A 81 10.08 14.33 -25.62
C VAL A 81 10.14 15.19 -26.87
N THR A 82 10.37 14.55 -28.02
CA THR A 82 10.67 15.24 -29.28
C THR A 82 9.44 15.82 -29.96
N SER A 83 8.22 15.39 -29.60
CA SER A 83 6.99 16.05 -30.04
C SER A 83 5.78 15.57 -29.27
N TYR A 84 5.03 16.50 -28.67
CA TYR A 84 3.68 16.27 -28.17
C TYR A 84 2.75 17.21 -28.94
N GLU A 85 1.66 16.68 -29.51
CA GLU A 85 0.58 17.53 -30.02
C GLU A 85 -0.23 18.05 -28.83
N VAL A 86 -0.09 19.33 -28.52
CA VAL A 86 -0.94 19.97 -27.51
C VAL A 86 -2.32 20.20 -28.11
N VAL A 87 -3.26 19.32 -27.80
CA VAL A 87 -4.68 19.59 -28.08
C VAL A 87 -5.21 20.56 -27.02
N ILE A 88 -5.05 21.86 -27.26
CA ILE A 88 -5.64 22.90 -26.40
C ILE A 88 -7.16 22.96 -26.69
N LYS A 89 -7.96 22.29 -25.86
CA LYS A 89 -9.40 22.59 -25.79
C LYS A 89 -9.58 23.83 -24.92
N ARG A 90 -9.96 24.96 -25.54
CA ARG A 90 -10.34 26.17 -24.80
C ARG A 90 -11.68 25.94 -24.11
N GLU A 91 -11.66 25.40 -22.91
CA GLU A 91 -12.75 25.62 -21.95
C GLU A 91 -12.25 26.63 -20.92
N ASN A 92 -12.98 27.74 -20.75
CA ASN A 92 -12.71 28.77 -19.74
C ASN A 92 -12.97 28.22 -18.33
N LYS A 93 -12.09 27.34 -17.85
CA LYS A 93 -12.06 26.92 -16.45
C LYS A 93 -10.92 27.68 -15.75
N PRO A 94 -11.19 28.38 -14.62
CA PRO A 94 -10.20 29.24 -13.93
C PRO A 94 -9.01 28.48 -13.31
N TYR A 95 -8.97 27.16 -13.45
CA TYR A 95 -7.88 26.31 -13.01
C TYR A 95 -7.63 25.28 -14.11
N SER A 96 -6.44 25.31 -14.70
CA SER A 96 -5.96 24.23 -15.56
C SER A 96 -4.87 23.49 -14.80
N TYR A 97 -5.10 22.22 -14.48
CA TYR A 97 -4.05 21.32 -14.02
C TYR A 97 -3.51 20.60 -15.26
N THR A 98 -2.29 20.92 -15.66
CA THR A 98 -1.59 20.16 -16.70
C THR A 98 -0.96 18.95 -16.03
N LEU A 99 -1.71 17.84 -15.91
CA LEU A 99 -1.14 16.58 -15.43
C LEU A 99 -0.21 16.03 -16.52
N LYS A 100 1.11 16.24 -16.37
CA LYS A 100 2.12 15.54 -17.17
C LYS A 100 2.23 14.11 -16.64
N ILE A 101 1.34 13.24 -17.07
CA ILE A 101 1.50 11.80 -16.84
C ILE A 101 2.48 11.31 -17.90
N GLY A 102 3.77 11.26 -17.55
CA GLY A 102 4.70 10.45 -18.33
C GLY A 102 4.29 9.00 -18.16
N PHE A 103 4.05 8.29 -19.26
CA PHE A 103 3.88 6.83 -19.22
C PHE A 103 5.16 6.24 -18.66
N GLN A 104 5.15 5.87 -17.39
CA GLN A 104 6.26 5.18 -16.77
C GLN A 104 6.15 3.71 -17.18
N ASP A 105 7.25 3.23 -17.76
CA ASP A 105 7.43 1.88 -18.28
C ASP A 105 6.85 0.80 -17.35
N VAL A 106 6.30 -0.25 -17.99
CA VAL A 106 5.75 -1.47 -17.40
C VAL A 106 6.34 -1.77 -16.02
N ILE A 107 5.55 -1.57 -14.97
CA ILE A 107 5.88 -1.96 -13.60
C ILE A 107 6.18 -3.46 -13.63
N LYS A 108 7.46 -3.84 -13.59
CA LYS A 108 7.85 -5.25 -13.53
C LYS A 108 7.54 -5.74 -12.11
N PRO A 109 6.58 -6.66 -11.92
CA PRO A 109 6.32 -7.20 -10.61
C PRO A 109 7.54 -7.99 -10.11
N PRO A 110 7.77 -8.06 -8.79
CA PRO A 110 8.84 -8.87 -8.23
C PRO A 110 8.68 -10.36 -8.63
N PRO A 111 9.80 -11.10 -8.77
CA PRO A 111 9.76 -12.50 -9.19
C PRO A 111 8.94 -13.33 -8.19
N ARG A 112 7.98 -14.12 -8.71
CA ARG A 112 7.17 -15.04 -7.91
C ARG A 112 8.06 -16.18 -7.44
N VAL A 113 8.24 -16.30 -6.14
CA VAL A 113 8.87 -17.47 -5.53
C VAL A 113 7.81 -18.56 -5.47
N TYR A 114 7.98 -19.63 -6.24
CA TYR A 114 7.14 -20.82 -6.13
C TYR A 114 7.75 -21.73 -5.07
N ASN A 115 6.97 -22.05 -4.04
CA ASN A 115 7.34 -23.11 -3.10
C ASN A 115 6.98 -24.45 -3.74
N THR A 116 8.00 -25.23 -4.12
CA THR A 116 7.89 -26.66 -4.45
C THR A 116 7.78 -27.51 -3.19
#